data_AF-A0A9X3P675-F1
#
_entry.id   AF-A0A9X3P675-F1
#
_cell.length_a   1.000
_cell.length_b   1.000
_cell.length_c   1.000
_cell.angle_alpha   90.00
_cell.angle_beta   90.00
_cell.angle_gamma   90.00
#
_symmetry.space_group_name_H-M   'P 1'
#
loop_
_entity.id
_entity.type
_entity.pdbx_description
1 polymer ?
#
loop_
_entity_poly.entity_id
_entity_poly.type
_entity_poly.pdbx_seq_one_letter_code
_entity_poly.pdbx_strand_id
1 'polypeptide(L)'
;MSEPMPSAFPLRLPEMPLHDPYVVADAESGLYHLYTANQGFTSGATGALSGAGVGTMCYRSPNLLDWAEPVPVFRVAEEDSPWAVHGAWAPEVHRWNGRWYLFTTLHDTDAALPVPEPGEFGTPFPVPNYRRSTIVAVADSLTGPFRMLKPEAPILPAELMTLDGTLFADGDGRPWMVYANEWLQRIDGTIEAFPLTDELDAVAGAAVMLFKGSDAPWLTRDIPAGVPHQLAPYVTDGPQLVRAPGGALVCLWSTYEKNRITAGGVDGDYVQTWAVSRSGRLEGPWEQREPLVRGDSGHGMLFTTFEGELMLVLHRPFTGARGKLYEMAWDGDELRVVRQRTDLDGD
;
A
#
# COMPACT_ATOMS: atom_id res chain seq x y z
N MET A 1 -9.27 12.45 -24.71
CA MET A 1 -10.47 13.26 -24.40
C MET A 1 -10.26 13.82 -23.02
N SER A 2 -10.55 15.10 -22.77
CA SER A 2 -10.38 15.70 -21.44
C SER A 2 -11.26 15.00 -20.42
N GLU A 3 -10.69 14.68 -19.25
CA GLU A 3 -11.41 14.06 -18.13
C GLU A 3 -12.63 14.92 -17.72
N PRO A 4 -13.82 14.33 -17.48
CA PRO A 4 -14.97 15.10 -17.04
C PRO A 4 -14.76 15.62 -15.62
N MET A 5 -14.71 16.95 -15.49
CA MET A 5 -14.57 17.65 -14.21
C MET A 5 -15.78 17.40 -13.29
N PRO A 6 -15.57 17.18 -11.98
CA PRO A 6 -16.66 17.14 -11.01
C PRO A 6 -17.48 18.42 -11.01
N SER A 7 -18.80 18.31 -10.85
CA SER A 7 -19.71 19.46 -10.75
C SER A 7 -19.85 20.01 -9.31
N ALA A 8 -19.46 19.24 -8.30
CA ALA A 8 -19.52 19.59 -6.89
C ALA A 8 -18.49 18.80 -6.06
N PHE A 9 -18.15 19.33 -4.88
CA PHE A 9 -17.21 18.74 -3.93
C PHE A 9 -17.83 18.67 -2.52
N PRO A 10 -18.85 17.81 -2.28
CA PRO A 10 -19.66 17.86 -1.07
C PRO A 10 -19.02 17.18 0.14
N LEU A 11 -17.90 16.46 -0.02
CA LEU A 11 -17.34 15.59 1.01
C LEU A 11 -16.08 16.18 1.67
N ARG A 12 -15.85 15.75 2.90
CA ARG A 12 -14.59 15.85 3.66
C ARG A 12 -14.03 14.46 3.96
N LEU A 13 -12.74 14.36 4.28
CA LEU A 13 -12.10 13.08 4.62
C LEU A 13 -12.81 12.28 5.74
N PRO A 14 -13.39 12.88 6.81
CA PRO A 14 -14.16 12.14 7.81
C PRO A 14 -15.42 11.43 7.27
N GLU A 15 -15.94 11.87 6.13
CA GLU A 15 -17.12 11.29 5.47
C GLU A 15 -16.74 10.19 4.47
N MET A 16 -15.45 10.02 4.19
CA MET A 16 -14.90 9.11 3.18
C MET A 16 -14.33 7.85 3.85
N PRO A 17 -14.91 6.67 3.62
CA PRO A 17 -14.29 5.40 4.00
C PRO A 17 -13.01 5.20 3.20
N LEU A 18 -11.86 5.26 3.88
CA LEU A 18 -10.55 5.20 3.25
C LEU A 18 -9.69 4.17 3.99
N HIS A 19 -9.43 3.06 3.32
CA HIS A 19 -8.43 2.07 3.72
C HIS A 19 -7.37 2.09 2.62
N ASP A 20 -6.11 2.19 2.99
CA ASP A 20 -4.96 2.26 2.07
C ASP A 20 -5.07 3.37 1.00
N PRO A 21 -5.20 4.65 1.41
CA PRO A 21 -5.36 5.76 0.47
C PRO A 21 -4.06 6.04 -0.30
N TYR A 22 -4.18 6.25 -1.60
CA TYR A 22 -3.08 6.70 -2.47
C TYR A 22 -3.49 7.97 -3.24
N VAL A 23 -2.62 8.99 -3.27
CA VAL A 23 -2.93 10.29 -3.90
C VAL A 23 -1.99 10.58 -5.07
N VAL A 24 -2.58 10.95 -6.21
CA VAL A 24 -1.89 11.59 -7.34
C VAL A 24 -2.25 13.06 -7.38
N ALA A 25 -1.27 13.95 -7.39
CA ALA A 25 -1.47 15.37 -7.68
C ALA A 25 -1.33 15.61 -9.20
N ASP A 26 -2.44 15.77 -9.90
CA ASP A 26 -2.45 15.96 -11.35
C ASP A 26 -2.47 17.45 -11.73
N ALA A 27 -1.30 17.96 -12.09
CA ALA A 27 -1.17 19.35 -12.52
C ALA A 27 -1.90 19.65 -13.85
N GLU A 28 -2.19 18.64 -14.69
CA GLU A 28 -2.90 18.84 -15.95
C GLU A 28 -4.37 19.19 -15.72
N SER A 29 -5.06 18.44 -14.83
CA SER A 29 -6.44 18.75 -14.44
C SER A 29 -6.56 19.78 -13.32
N GLY A 30 -5.49 20.00 -12.53
CA GLY A 30 -5.53 20.80 -11.32
C GLY A 30 -6.28 20.12 -10.17
N LEU A 31 -6.35 18.79 -10.18
CA LEU A 31 -7.03 17.98 -9.17
C LEU A 31 -6.08 16.97 -8.52
N TYR A 32 -6.32 16.70 -7.25
CA TYR A 32 -5.82 15.55 -6.52
C TYR A 32 -6.76 14.38 -6.72
N HIS A 33 -6.23 13.22 -7.12
CA HIS A 33 -6.96 11.97 -7.30
C HIS A 33 -6.58 11.02 -6.17
N LEU A 34 -7.55 10.66 -5.33
CA LEU A 34 -7.35 9.75 -4.19
C LEU A 34 -8.01 8.40 -4.49
N TYR A 35 -7.19 7.36 -4.54
CA TYR A 35 -7.58 5.98 -4.81
C TYR A 35 -7.73 5.18 -3.51
N THR A 36 -8.73 4.32 -3.48
CA THR A 36 -9.00 3.37 -2.39
C THR A 36 -9.79 2.19 -2.95
N ALA A 37 -9.80 1.07 -2.22
CA ALA A 37 -10.65 -0.07 -2.55
C ALA A 37 -12.10 0.39 -2.73
N ASN A 38 -12.82 -0.22 -3.67
CA ASN A 38 -14.22 0.09 -3.89
C ASN A 38 -15.06 -0.42 -2.72
N GLN A 39 -15.33 0.49 -1.77
CA GLN A 39 -16.14 0.19 -0.60
C GLN A 39 -17.63 0.42 -0.85
N GLY A 40 -18.05 0.80 -2.06
CA GLY A 40 -19.37 1.33 -2.37
C GLY A 40 -19.66 2.66 -1.67
N PHE A 41 -20.78 3.30 -2.02
CA PHE A 41 -21.11 4.63 -1.50
C PHE A 41 -22.25 4.58 -0.48
N THR A 42 -21.89 4.53 0.81
CA THR A 42 -22.76 5.03 1.90
C THR A 42 -21.89 5.64 2.99
N SER A 43 -22.34 6.73 3.61
CA SER A 43 -21.62 7.44 4.69
C SER A 43 -21.39 6.60 5.96
N GLY A 44 -22.00 5.42 6.04
CA GLY A 44 -21.78 4.41 7.10
C GLY A 44 -21.06 3.15 6.63
N ALA A 45 -20.55 3.10 5.38
CA ALA A 45 -19.84 1.93 4.89
C ALA A 45 -18.54 1.73 5.66
N THR A 46 -18.35 0.53 6.21
CA THR A 46 -17.11 0.06 6.81
C THR A 46 -16.73 -1.25 6.10
N GLY A 47 -15.86 -1.14 5.09
CA GLY A 47 -15.48 -2.27 4.22
C GLY A 47 -16.29 -2.36 2.93
N ALA A 48 -16.02 -3.38 2.12
CA ALA A 48 -16.66 -3.56 0.82
C ALA A 48 -18.19 -3.66 0.95
N LEU A 49 -18.95 -2.67 0.46
CA LEU A 49 -20.40 -2.79 0.34
C LEU A 49 -20.70 -3.92 -0.65
N SER A 50 -21.29 -5.00 -0.13
CA SER A 50 -21.78 -6.14 -0.89
C SER A 50 -22.84 -5.67 -1.90
N GLY A 51 -22.40 -5.34 -3.11
CA GLY A 51 -23.24 -4.78 -4.17
C GLY A 51 -22.51 -3.77 -5.07
N ALA A 52 -21.41 -3.17 -4.60
CA ALA A 52 -20.63 -2.22 -5.40
C ALA A 52 -19.66 -2.90 -6.38
N GLY A 53 -19.36 -4.19 -6.17
CA GLY A 53 -18.39 -4.98 -6.93
C GLY A 53 -16.95 -4.78 -6.46
N VAL A 54 -16.12 -5.81 -6.63
CA VAL A 54 -14.68 -5.76 -6.32
C VAL A 54 -13.97 -4.85 -7.33
N GLY A 55 -13.16 -3.91 -6.85
CA GLY A 55 -12.47 -2.94 -7.70
C GLY A 55 -11.93 -1.75 -6.94
N THR A 56 -11.66 -0.66 -7.66
CA THR A 56 -11.06 0.58 -7.13
C THR A 56 -11.94 1.78 -7.44
N MET A 57 -12.04 2.72 -6.51
CA MET A 57 -12.71 4.00 -6.71
C MET A 57 -11.76 5.17 -6.51
N CYS A 58 -12.07 6.30 -7.16
CA CYS A 58 -11.27 7.52 -7.14
C CYS A 58 -12.13 8.71 -6.68
N TYR A 59 -11.70 9.36 -5.59
CA TYR A 59 -12.15 10.70 -5.21
C TYR A 59 -11.30 11.76 -5.90
N ARG A 60 -11.86 12.95 -6.09
CA ARG A 60 -11.16 14.08 -6.70
C ARG A 60 -11.34 15.34 -5.87
N SER A 61 -10.28 16.12 -5.70
CA SER A 61 -10.32 17.37 -4.94
C SER A 61 -9.43 18.44 -5.58
N PRO A 62 -9.82 19.72 -5.59
CA PRO A 62 -8.93 20.79 -6.03
C PRO A 62 -7.93 21.22 -4.93
N ASN A 63 -8.13 20.81 -3.68
CA ASN A 63 -7.47 21.44 -2.52
C ASN A 63 -7.22 20.51 -1.32
N LEU A 64 -7.41 19.19 -1.48
CA LEU A 64 -7.31 18.16 -0.43
C LEU A 64 -8.35 18.27 0.70
N LEU A 65 -9.22 19.29 0.65
CA LEU A 65 -10.17 19.63 1.70
C LEU A 65 -11.59 19.31 1.23
N ASP A 66 -12.01 19.82 0.07
CA ASP A 66 -13.31 19.57 -0.55
C ASP A 66 -13.18 18.43 -1.58
N TRP A 67 -13.91 17.34 -1.38
CA TRP A 67 -13.84 16.14 -2.22
C TRP A 67 -15.15 15.90 -2.96
N ALA A 68 -15.04 15.55 -4.25
CA ALA A 68 -16.15 15.09 -5.06
C ALA A 68 -16.54 13.66 -4.67
N GLU A 69 -17.78 13.27 -4.97
CA GLU A 69 -18.18 11.87 -4.87
C GLU A 69 -17.28 10.98 -5.74
N PRO A 70 -16.96 9.75 -5.26
CA PRO A 70 -16.02 8.89 -5.92
C PRO A 70 -16.64 8.28 -7.18
N VAL A 71 -15.79 8.01 -8.17
CA VAL A 71 -16.16 7.22 -9.35
C VAL A 71 -15.43 5.88 -9.33
N PRO A 72 -16.07 4.77 -9.74
CA PRO A 72 -15.35 3.53 -9.96
C PRO A 72 -14.40 3.69 -11.15
N VAL A 73 -13.13 3.32 -10.98
CA VAL A 73 -12.10 3.42 -12.05
C VAL A 73 -11.64 2.04 -12.53
N PHE A 74 -11.86 1.00 -11.73
CA PHE A 74 -11.57 -0.40 -12.04
C PHE A 74 -12.64 -1.29 -11.40
N ARG A 75 -13.07 -2.34 -12.12
CA ARG A 75 -14.00 -3.35 -11.61
C ARG A 75 -13.60 -4.71 -12.16
N VAL A 76 -13.36 -5.67 -11.26
CA VAL A 76 -12.95 -7.03 -11.64
C VAL A 76 -14.02 -7.73 -12.50
N ALA A 77 -15.29 -7.43 -12.25
CA ALA A 77 -16.41 -7.99 -13.03
C ALA A 77 -16.46 -7.51 -14.49
N GLU A 78 -15.67 -6.50 -14.87
CA GLU A 78 -15.57 -6.01 -16.25
C GLU A 78 -14.37 -6.60 -17.00
N GLU A 79 -13.55 -7.40 -16.33
CA GLU A 79 -12.40 -8.08 -16.93
C GLU A 79 -12.83 -9.40 -17.57
N ASP A 80 -12.18 -9.77 -18.67
CA ASP A 80 -12.44 -11.04 -19.35
C ASP A 80 -11.69 -12.17 -18.65
N SER A 81 -12.45 -13.01 -17.94
CA SER A 81 -11.95 -14.23 -17.29
C SER A 81 -10.77 -13.99 -16.31
N PRO A 82 -10.92 -13.08 -15.33
CA PRO A 82 -9.83 -12.75 -14.41
C PRO A 82 -9.46 -13.95 -13.52
N TRP A 83 -8.17 -14.17 -13.30
CA TRP A 83 -7.63 -15.25 -12.48
C TRP A 83 -7.97 -15.11 -10.99
N ALA A 84 -8.37 -13.92 -10.54
CA ALA A 84 -8.84 -13.64 -9.19
C ALA A 84 -10.04 -12.70 -9.21
N VAL A 85 -11.00 -12.94 -8.31
CA VAL A 85 -12.27 -12.21 -8.24
C VAL A 85 -12.53 -11.54 -6.89
N HIS A 86 -11.60 -11.66 -5.94
CA HIS A 86 -11.70 -11.08 -4.61
C HIS A 86 -10.57 -10.07 -4.34
N GLY A 87 -10.75 -9.22 -3.34
CA GLY A 87 -9.74 -8.25 -2.91
C GLY A 87 -9.96 -6.84 -3.45
N ALA A 88 -9.05 -6.40 -4.32
CA ALA A 88 -8.81 -5.01 -4.75
C ALA A 88 -8.31 -4.12 -3.61
N TRP A 89 -7.33 -4.64 -2.86
CA TRP A 89 -6.69 -3.95 -1.74
C TRP A 89 -5.58 -3.02 -2.21
N ALA A 90 -5.30 -1.98 -1.40
CA ALA A 90 -4.17 -1.08 -1.55
C ALA A 90 -3.90 -0.60 -2.99
N PRO A 91 -4.85 0.13 -3.62
CA PRO A 91 -4.67 0.58 -4.98
C PRO A 91 -3.70 1.76 -5.05
N GLU A 92 -2.69 1.64 -5.92
CA GLU A 92 -1.79 2.74 -6.29
C GLU A 92 -1.88 3.04 -7.78
N VAL A 93 -1.73 4.31 -8.16
CA VAL A 93 -1.77 4.72 -9.57
C VAL A 93 -0.50 5.47 -9.95
N HIS A 94 0.20 4.94 -10.94
CA HIS A 94 1.50 5.41 -11.37
C HIS A 94 1.49 5.88 -12.81
N ARG A 95 2.27 6.92 -13.12
CA ARG A 95 2.54 7.33 -14.51
C ARG A 95 3.73 6.55 -15.03
N TRP A 96 3.56 5.86 -16.15
CA TRP A 96 4.65 5.14 -16.81
C TRP A 96 4.48 5.20 -18.32
N ASN A 97 5.55 5.48 -19.08
CA ASN A 97 5.54 5.51 -20.56
C ASN A 97 4.32 6.21 -21.20
N GLY A 98 3.87 7.32 -20.60
CA GLY A 98 2.76 8.13 -21.13
C GLY A 98 1.35 7.57 -20.87
N ARG A 99 1.20 6.55 -20.03
CA ARG A 99 -0.10 5.99 -19.59
C ARG A 99 -0.17 5.87 -18.07
N TRP A 100 -1.36 5.62 -17.55
CA TRP A 100 -1.61 5.44 -16.12
C TRP A 100 -1.77 3.96 -15.81
N TYR A 101 -1.10 3.50 -14.75
CA TYR A 101 -1.08 2.11 -14.34
C TYR A 101 -1.56 1.98 -12.90
N LEU A 102 -2.66 1.24 -12.72
CA LEU A 102 -3.20 0.85 -11.43
C LEU A 102 -2.53 -0.44 -10.98
N PHE A 103 -1.99 -0.42 -9.77
CA PHE A 103 -1.51 -1.58 -9.03
C PHE A 103 -2.52 -1.83 -7.91
N THR A 104 -3.06 -3.04 -7.80
CA THR A 104 -3.97 -3.40 -6.68
C THR A 104 -3.91 -4.90 -6.41
N THR A 105 -4.07 -5.30 -5.16
CA THR A 105 -3.97 -6.71 -4.76
C THR A 105 -5.29 -7.44 -4.94
N LEU A 106 -5.28 -8.51 -5.73
CA LEU A 106 -6.39 -9.46 -5.85
C LEU A 106 -6.00 -10.81 -5.24
N HIS A 107 -7.02 -11.60 -4.88
CA HIS A 107 -6.82 -12.98 -4.45
C HIS A 107 -7.88 -13.95 -4.98
N ASP A 108 -7.48 -15.22 -5.04
CA ASP A 108 -8.29 -16.35 -5.49
C ASP A 108 -8.27 -17.43 -4.40
N THR A 109 -9.37 -17.58 -3.67
CA THR A 109 -9.49 -18.54 -2.57
C THR A 109 -9.60 -19.99 -3.05
N ASP A 110 -9.88 -20.22 -4.34
CA ASP A 110 -9.96 -21.56 -4.92
C ASP A 110 -8.58 -22.08 -5.36
N ALA A 111 -7.59 -21.19 -5.50
CA ALA A 111 -6.20 -21.52 -5.77
C ALA A 111 -5.37 -21.64 -4.47
N ALA A 112 -5.58 -22.75 -3.74
CA ALA A 112 -4.86 -23.03 -2.50
C ALA A 112 -3.34 -23.11 -2.69
N LEU A 113 -2.59 -22.56 -1.72
CA LEU A 113 -1.14 -22.65 -1.62
C LEU A 113 -0.74 -23.45 -0.36
N PRO A 114 0.46 -24.05 -0.35
CA PRO A 114 0.98 -24.70 0.86
C PRO A 114 1.07 -23.71 2.03
N VAL A 115 0.64 -24.16 3.21
CA VAL A 115 0.93 -23.47 4.48
C VAL A 115 2.36 -23.85 4.89
N PRO A 116 3.21 -22.89 5.29
CA PRO A 116 4.58 -23.20 5.68
C PRO A 116 4.63 -24.06 6.95
N GLU A 117 5.64 -24.91 7.06
CA GLU A 117 5.89 -25.69 8.28
C GLU A 117 6.56 -24.82 9.37
N PRO A 118 6.40 -25.14 10.66
CA PRO A 118 7.14 -24.49 11.73
C PRO A 118 8.66 -24.57 11.52
N GLY A 119 9.38 -23.47 11.79
CA GLY A 119 10.81 -23.39 11.54
C GLY A 119 11.52 -22.28 12.33
N GLU A 120 12.70 -21.88 11.87
CA GLU A 120 13.52 -20.84 12.54
C GLU A 120 12.84 -19.46 12.60
N PHE A 121 11.90 -19.20 11.68
CA PHE A 121 11.12 -17.96 11.61
C PHE A 121 9.88 -17.98 12.51
N GLY A 122 9.56 -19.12 13.13
CA GLY A 122 8.43 -19.29 14.04
C GLY A 122 7.44 -20.36 13.60
N THR A 123 6.22 -20.27 14.13
CA THR A 123 5.11 -21.16 13.79
C THR A 123 4.13 -20.43 12.87
N PRO A 124 3.67 -21.05 11.77
CA PRO A 124 2.66 -20.46 10.90
C PRO A 124 1.37 -20.16 11.66
N PHE A 125 0.67 -19.12 11.20
CA PHE A 125 -0.69 -18.88 11.68
C PHE A 125 -1.63 -19.89 11.01
N PRO A 126 -2.57 -20.52 11.75
CA PRO A 126 -3.29 -21.69 11.28
C PRO A 126 -4.48 -21.32 10.38
N VAL A 127 -4.20 -20.64 9.27
CA VAL A 127 -5.19 -20.24 8.24
C VAL A 127 -4.77 -20.76 6.87
N PRO A 128 -5.71 -21.07 5.97
CA PRO A 128 -5.39 -21.49 4.61
C PRO A 128 -4.67 -20.38 3.83
N ASN A 129 -3.59 -20.76 3.15
CA ASN A 129 -2.94 -19.91 2.16
C ASN A 129 -3.57 -20.13 0.79
N TYR A 130 -3.66 -19.06 0.02
CA TYR A 130 -4.23 -19.08 -1.33
C TYR A 130 -3.55 -18.01 -2.19
N ARG A 131 -3.71 -18.14 -3.50
CA ARG A 131 -3.06 -17.23 -4.45
C ARG A 131 -3.50 -15.80 -4.18
N ARG A 132 -2.50 -14.92 -4.00
CA ARG A 132 -2.66 -13.49 -3.84
C ARG A 132 -1.51 -12.78 -4.55
N SER A 133 -1.86 -11.78 -5.35
CA SER A 133 -0.87 -11.01 -6.10
C SER A 133 -1.41 -9.62 -6.40
N THR A 134 -0.50 -8.66 -6.47
CA THR A 134 -0.78 -7.38 -7.11
C THR A 134 -0.94 -7.60 -8.62
N ILE A 135 -2.04 -7.09 -9.17
CA ILE A 135 -2.25 -6.99 -10.62
C ILE A 135 -1.79 -5.63 -11.11
N VAL A 136 -1.50 -5.55 -12.40
CA VAL A 136 -1.28 -4.27 -13.09
C VAL A 136 -2.38 -4.09 -14.13
N ALA A 137 -3.05 -2.94 -14.08
CA ALA A 137 -4.07 -2.53 -15.02
C ALA A 137 -3.73 -1.16 -15.61
N VAL A 138 -4.14 -0.90 -16.86
CA VAL A 138 -3.73 0.31 -17.59
C VAL A 138 -4.93 1.13 -18.06
N ALA A 139 -4.78 2.45 -18.04
CA ALA A 139 -5.73 3.41 -18.58
C ALA A 139 -5.02 4.58 -19.25
N ASP A 140 -5.77 5.29 -20.09
CA ASP A 140 -5.31 6.53 -20.72
C ASP A 140 -5.63 7.78 -19.85
N SER A 141 -6.45 7.64 -18.81
CA SER A 141 -6.83 8.70 -17.87
C SER A 141 -6.77 8.24 -16.40
N LEU A 142 -6.66 9.18 -15.47
CA LEU A 142 -6.63 8.90 -14.02
C LEU A 142 -7.97 8.34 -13.51
N THR A 143 -9.08 8.66 -14.17
CA THR A 143 -10.40 8.08 -13.87
C THR A 143 -10.71 6.79 -14.65
N GLY A 144 -9.72 6.20 -15.29
CA GLY A 144 -9.90 4.93 -16.00
C GLY A 144 -10.74 5.05 -17.28
N PRO A 145 -11.47 3.98 -17.66
CA PRO A 145 -11.47 2.68 -17.00
C PRO A 145 -10.08 2.03 -17.11
N PHE A 146 -9.58 1.48 -16.00
CA PHE A 146 -8.39 0.63 -16.01
C PHE A 146 -8.77 -0.79 -16.44
N ARG A 147 -7.89 -1.43 -17.22
CA ARG A 147 -8.03 -2.82 -17.69
C ARG A 147 -6.78 -3.63 -17.38
N MET A 148 -6.93 -4.85 -16.87
CA MET A 148 -5.79 -5.70 -16.50
C MET A 148 -4.88 -5.95 -17.71
N LEU A 149 -3.57 -5.89 -17.49
CA LEU A 149 -2.59 -6.29 -18.51
C LEU A 149 -2.59 -7.81 -18.72
N LYS A 150 -2.81 -8.57 -17.63
CA LYS A 150 -2.81 -10.03 -17.58
C LYS A 150 -4.02 -10.55 -16.79
N PRO A 151 -5.24 -10.55 -17.36
CA PRO A 151 -6.40 -11.13 -16.70
C PRO A 151 -6.26 -12.64 -16.45
N GLU A 152 -5.49 -13.37 -17.25
CA GLU A 152 -5.39 -14.83 -17.21
C GLU A 152 -4.45 -15.39 -16.12
N ALA A 153 -3.51 -14.60 -15.59
CA ALA A 153 -2.52 -15.05 -14.61
C ALA A 153 -1.87 -13.87 -13.84
N PRO A 154 -1.33 -14.10 -12.62
CA PRO A 154 -0.52 -13.10 -11.93
C PRO A 154 0.78 -12.80 -12.68
N ILE A 155 1.27 -11.56 -12.55
CA ILE A 155 2.55 -11.11 -13.12
C ILE A 155 3.73 -11.68 -12.32
N LEU A 156 3.59 -11.70 -11.00
CA LEU A 156 4.55 -12.34 -10.10
C LEU A 156 4.33 -13.86 -10.06
N PRO A 157 5.34 -14.66 -9.65
CA PRO A 157 5.21 -16.11 -9.57
C PRO A 157 4.00 -16.55 -8.73
N ALA A 158 3.15 -17.41 -9.30
CA ALA A 158 1.84 -17.75 -8.75
C ALA A 158 1.88 -18.55 -7.43
N GLU A 159 3.04 -19.12 -7.11
CA GLU A 159 3.33 -19.81 -5.85
C GLU A 159 3.64 -18.85 -4.69
N LEU A 160 3.94 -17.58 -4.98
CA LEU A 160 4.16 -16.57 -3.96
C LEU A 160 2.83 -15.92 -3.56
N MET A 161 2.67 -15.71 -2.26
CA MET A 161 1.55 -14.97 -1.71
C MET A 161 2.01 -13.53 -1.48
N THR A 162 1.65 -12.63 -2.39
CA THR A 162 2.18 -11.25 -2.42
C THR A 162 1.07 -10.22 -2.38
N LEU A 163 1.34 -9.08 -1.76
CA LEU A 163 0.39 -7.97 -1.62
C LEU A 163 1.09 -6.61 -1.65
N ASP A 164 0.28 -5.56 -1.78
CA ASP A 164 0.66 -4.15 -1.73
C ASP A 164 1.83 -3.79 -2.64
N GLY A 165 1.75 -4.21 -3.91
CA GLY A 165 2.79 -3.92 -4.89
C GLY A 165 2.77 -2.45 -5.32
N THR A 166 3.90 -1.78 -5.18
CA THR A 166 4.15 -0.40 -5.64
C THR A 166 5.15 -0.38 -6.81
N LEU A 167 5.01 0.58 -7.73
CA LEU A 167 5.96 0.79 -8.82
C LEU A 167 7.14 1.64 -8.35
N PHE A 168 8.35 1.19 -8.64
CA PHE A 168 9.58 1.95 -8.45
C PHE A 168 10.46 1.91 -9.69
N ALA A 169 11.07 3.03 -10.05
CA ALA A 169 12.08 3.09 -11.11
C ALA A 169 13.48 3.23 -10.48
N ASP A 170 14.40 2.34 -10.85
CA ASP A 170 15.78 2.40 -10.35
C ASP A 170 16.59 3.55 -11.00
N GLY A 171 17.87 3.67 -10.63
CA GLY A 171 18.74 4.74 -11.15
C GLY A 171 18.98 4.69 -12.67
N ASP A 172 18.77 3.53 -13.30
CA ASP A 172 18.86 3.33 -14.74
C ASP A 172 17.49 3.46 -15.43
N GLY A 173 16.44 3.79 -14.67
CA GLY A 173 15.07 3.91 -15.16
C GLY A 173 14.39 2.57 -15.41
N ARG A 174 14.91 1.44 -14.90
CA ARG A 174 14.23 0.15 -15.02
C ARG A 174 13.08 0.05 -14.01
N PRO A 175 11.91 -0.47 -14.41
CA PRO A 175 10.78 -0.62 -13.51
C PRO A 175 10.94 -1.83 -12.59
N TRP A 176 10.47 -1.68 -11.36
CA TRP A 176 10.42 -2.71 -10.32
C TRP A 176 9.04 -2.66 -9.66
N MET A 177 8.51 -3.84 -9.32
CA MET A 177 7.42 -3.96 -8.36
C MET A 177 8.04 -4.26 -7.00
N VAL A 178 7.92 -3.33 -6.06
CA VAL A 178 8.26 -3.55 -4.65
C VAL A 178 6.99 -3.99 -3.94
N TYR A 179 7.02 -5.05 -3.16
CA TYR A 179 5.82 -5.68 -2.61
C TYR A 179 6.10 -6.31 -1.24
N ALA A 180 5.03 -6.59 -0.50
CA ALA A 180 5.09 -7.43 0.67
C ALA A 180 4.88 -8.90 0.30
N ASN A 181 5.84 -9.75 0.66
CA ASN A 181 5.67 -11.19 0.64
C ASN A 181 5.07 -11.62 1.97
N GLU A 182 3.86 -12.15 1.88
CA GLU A 182 2.95 -12.16 3.01
C GLU A 182 3.44 -13.03 4.17
N TRP A 183 3.27 -12.51 5.37
CA TRP A 183 3.62 -13.19 6.62
C TRP A 183 2.89 -14.52 6.83
N LEU A 184 1.73 -14.75 6.20
CA LEU A 184 1.07 -16.06 6.21
C LEU A 184 1.88 -17.14 5.48
N GLN A 185 2.64 -16.75 4.46
CA GLN A 185 3.55 -17.63 3.73
C GLN A 185 4.98 -17.59 4.28
N ARG A 186 5.42 -16.46 4.83
CA ARG A 186 6.81 -16.25 5.29
C ARG A 186 7.02 -16.38 6.80
N ILE A 187 5.96 -16.32 7.60
CA ILE A 187 5.92 -16.20 9.07
C ILE A 187 6.51 -14.85 9.53
N ASP A 188 7.73 -14.55 9.12
CA ASP A 188 8.33 -13.22 9.19
C ASP A 188 8.20 -12.58 7.80
N GLY A 189 7.17 -11.75 7.62
CA GLY A 189 6.89 -11.09 6.35
C GLY A 189 8.10 -10.35 5.81
N THR A 190 8.22 -10.26 4.49
CA THR A 190 9.36 -9.60 3.84
C THR A 190 8.88 -8.50 2.91
N ILE A 191 9.68 -7.44 2.79
CA ILE A 191 9.59 -6.52 1.65
C ILE A 191 10.61 -6.96 0.61
N GLU A 192 10.13 -7.20 -0.60
CA GLU A 192 10.90 -7.74 -1.72
C GLU A 192 10.63 -6.90 -2.97
N ALA A 193 11.45 -7.06 -4.01
CA ALA A 193 11.26 -6.38 -5.28
C ALA A 193 11.58 -7.29 -6.47
N PHE A 194 10.66 -7.39 -7.42
CA PHE A 194 10.90 -8.00 -8.73
C PHE A 194 11.19 -6.91 -9.77
N PRO A 195 12.22 -7.06 -10.63
CA PRO A 195 12.32 -6.22 -11.81
C PRO A 195 11.19 -6.59 -12.77
N LEU A 196 10.60 -5.60 -13.42
CA LEU A 196 9.54 -5.78 -14.42
C LEU A 196 10.06 -5.51 -15.83
N THR A 197 9.32 -5.97 -16.83
CA THR A 197 9.45 -5.49 -18.23
C THR A 197 9.04 -4.02 -18.32
N ASP A 198 9.47 -3.31 -19.37
CA ASP A 198 9.07 -1.91 -19.61
C ASP A 198 7.55 -1.78 -19.86
N GLU A 199 6.90 -2.87 -20.28
CA GLU A 199 5.46 -2.98 -20.45
C GLU A 199 4.71 -3.23 -19.12
N LEU A 200 5.44 -3.50 -18.03
CA LEU A 200 4.93 -3.83 -16.69
C LEU A 200 4.05 -5.09 -16.63
N ASP A 201 4.18 -6.00 -17.59
CA ASP A 201 3.30 -7.17 -17.77
C ASP A 201 3.97 -8.51 -17.47
N ALA A 202 5.25 -8.51 -17.08
CA ALA A 202 6.01 -9.69 -16.70
C ALA A 202 7.20 -9.33 -15.79
N VAL A 203 7.68 -10.31 -15.02
CA VAL A 203 8.97 -10.21 -14.31
C VAL A 203 10.14 -10.33 -15.29
N ALA A 204 11.19 -9.52 -15.09
CA ALA A 204 12.37 -9.45 -15.94
C ALA A 204 13.63 -10.08 -15.30
N GLY A 205 13.48 -10.78 -14.18
CA GLY A 205 14.60 -11.35 -13.43
C GLY A 205 14.21 -11.91 -12.07
N ALA A 206 15.22 -12.17 -11.24
CA ALA A 206 15.03 -12.66 -9.88
C ALA A 206 14.65 -11.52 -8.93
N ALA A 207 13.87 -11.84 -7.89
CA ALA A 207 13.57 -10.91 -6.82
C ALA A 207 14.81 -10.59 -5.97
N VAL A 208 14.82 -9.39 -5.41
CA VAL A 208 15.73 -8.94 -4.36
C VAL A 208 14.93 -8.80 -3.08
N MET A 209 15.36 -9.43 -1.98
CA MET A 209 14.80 -9.18 -0.66
C MET A 209 15.45 -7.92 -0.07
N LEU A 210 14.62 -6.96 0.34
CA LEU A 210 15.09 -5.71 0.94
C LEU A 210 15.33 -5.94 2.43
N PHE A 211 14.30 -6.40 3.15
CA PHE A 211 14.35 -6.69 4.59
C PHE A 211 13.16 -7.56 5.01
N LYS A 212 13.20 -8.07 6.25
CA LYS A 212 12.08 -8.77 6.90
C LYS A 212 11.50 -7.94 8.03
N GLY A 213 10.26 -8.21 8.43
CA GLY A 213 9.56 -7.47 9.47
C GLY A 213 10.33 -7.45 10.80
N SER A 214 10.92 -8.57 11.19
CA SER A 214 11.70 -8.67 12.43
C SER A 214 13.03 -7.88 12.43
N ASP A 215 13.48 -7.34 11.30
CA ASP A 215 14.67 -6.48 11.26
C ASP A 215 14.45 -5.15 12.00
N ALA A 216 13.19 -4.76 12.28
CA ALA A 216 12.87 -3.57 13.05
C ALA A 216 13.13 -3.79 14.55
N PRO A 217 14.20 -3.21 15.13
CA PRO A 217 14.60 -3.55 16.49
C PRO A 217 13.62 -3.04 17.55
N TRP A 218 12.83 -2.01 17.25
CA TRP A 218 11.84 -1.45 18.16
C TRP A 218 10.61 -2.35 18.36
N LEU A 219 10.30 -3.26 17.42
CA LEU A 219 9.19 -4.21 17.56
C LEU A 219 9.31 -5.08 18.81
N THR A 220 10.54 -5.37 19.23
CA THR A 220 10.81 -6.25 20.36
C THR A 220 11.24 -5.51 21.63
N ARG A 221 11.34 -4.17 21.57
CA ARG A 221 11.86 -3.38 22.70
C ARG A 221 10.92 -3.36 23.90
N ASP A 222 9.63 -3.23 23.64
CA ASP A 222 8.60 -3.01 24.66
C ASP A 222 7.70 -4.25 24.86
N ILE A 223 8.22 -5.45 24.56
CA ILE A 223 7.49 -6.70 24.79
C ILE A 223 7.22 -6.85 26.30
N PRO A 224 5.96 -7.06 26.70
CA PRO A 224 5.62 -7.33 28.10
C PRO A 224 6.40 -8.54 28.66
N ALA A 225 6.80 -8.47 29.93
CA ALA A 225 7.55 -9.57 30.55
C ALA A 225 6.73 -10.88 30.57
N GLY A 226 7.40 -12.02 30.33
CA GLY A 226 6.81 -13.36 30.47
C GLY A 226 6.28 -14.01 29.19
N VAL A 227 6.47 -13.40 28.02
CA VAL A 227 5.98 -13.89 26.71
C VAL A 227 7.03 -13.95 25.57
N PRO A 228 8.32 -14.28 25.82
CA PRO A 228 9.37 -14.18 24.79
C PRO A 228 9.23 -15.14 23.60
N HIS A 229 8.34 -16.13 23.68
CA HIS A 229 8.14 -17.16 22.64
C HIS A 229 7.01 -16.84 21.64
N GLN A 230 6.39 -15.66 21.74
CA GLN A 230 5.22 -15.23 20.94
C GLN A 230 5.49 -13.97 20.10
N LEU A 231 6.76 -13.72 19.79
CA LEU A 231 7.15 -12.91 18.63
C LEU A 231 6.87 -13.78 17.40
N ALA A 232 6.87 -13.33 16.16
CA ALA A 232 6.26 -14.09 15.06
C ALA A 232 4.75 -14.44 15.29
N PRO A 233 3.89 -14.19 14.28
CA PRO A 233 4.22 -13.65 12.97
C PRO A 233 4.65 -12.18 13.00
N TYR A 234 5.32 -11.72 11.95
CA TYR A 234 5.64 -10.30 11.74
C TYR A 234 5.00 -9.83 10.44
N VAL A 235 4.03 -8.93 10.55
CA VAL A 235 3.35 -8.36 9.39
C VAL A 235 4.27 -7.35 8.70
N THR A 236 4.23 -7.33 7.38
CA THR A 236 4.84 -6.31 6.53
C THR A 236 3.81 -5.91 5.50
N ASP A 237 3.38 -4.65 5.49
CA ASP A 237 2.35 -4.12 4.60
C ASP A 237 2.75 -2.76 4.01
N GLY A 238 2.03 -2.35 2.96
CA GLY A 238 2.05 -1.00 2.40
C GLY A 238 3.44 -0.42 2.09
N PRO A 239 4.32 -1.14 1.34
CA PRO A 239 5.59 -0.58 0.96
C PRO A 239 5.40 0.58 -0.03
N GLN A 240 6.08 1.70 0.23
CA GLN A 240 6.30 2.73 -0.79
C GLN A 240 7.79 3.03 -0.90
N LEU A 241 8.37 2.90 -2.09
CA LEU A 241 9.78 3.15 -2.30
C LEU A 241 10.01 4.52 -2.95
N VAL A 242 10.71 5.41 -2.26
CA VAL A 242 11.05 6.74 -2.75
C VAL A 242 12.54 7.01 -2.65
N ARG A 243 13.04 7.96 -3.45
CA ARG A 243 14.43 8.43 -3.34
C ARG A 243 14.46 9.72 -2.53
N ALA A 244 15.22 9.72 -1.43
CA ALA A 244 15.45 10.92 -0.64
C ALA A 244 16.33 11.92 -1.43
N PRO A 245 16.29 13.22 -1.08
CA PRO A 245 17.11 14.24 -1.74
C PRO A 245 18.61 13.95 -1.74
N GLY A 246 19.14 13.27 -0.71
CA GLY A 246 20.54 12.86 -0.63
C GLY A 246 20.91 11.64 -1.47
N GLY A 247 19.93 11.00 -2.12
CA GLY A 247 20.12 9.87 -3.04
C GLY A 247 19.88 8.50 -2.41
N ALA A 248 19.71 8.42 -1.08
CA ALA A 248 19.31 7.20 -0.40
C ALA A 248 17.93 6.72 -0.87
N LEU A 249 17.68 5.42 -0.78
CA LEU A 249 16.33 4.88 -0.92
C LEU A 249 15.66 4.85 0.44
N VAL A 250 14.39 5.22 0.46
CA VAL A 250 13.52 5.15 1.63
C VAL A 250 12.34 4.28 1.28
N CYS A 251 12.09 3.26 2.10
CA CYS A 251 10.92 2.41 2.01
C CYS A 251 10.00 2.78 3.17
N LEU A 252 8.86 3.41 2.90
CA LEU A 252 7.75 3.38 3.86
C LEU A 252 7.22 1.95 3.94
N TRP A 253 6.75 1.53 5.11
CA TRP A 253 6.03 0.28 5.29
C TRP A 253 5.27 0.31 6.63
N SER A 254 4.37 -0.64 6.83
CA SER A 254 3.56 -0.74 8.04
C SER A 254 3.59 -2.13 8.65
N THR A 255 3.36 -2.15 9.96
CA THR A 255 3.33 -3.36 10.79
C THR A 255 2.62 -3.06 12.12
N TYR A 256 2.55 -4.04 13.02
CA TYR A 256 1.93 -3.91 14.34
C TYR A 256 3.01 -3.84 15.43
N GLU A 257 2.83 -2.93 16.39
CA GLU A 257 3.62 -2.96 17.63
C GLU A 257 3.40 -4.29 18.38
N LYS A 258 4.33 -4.63 19.30
CA LYS A 258 4.22 -5.82 20.16
C LYS A 258 4.34 -5.46 21.63
N ASN A 259 3.49 -4.54 22.08
CA ASN A 259 3.55 -3.90 23.39
C ASN A 259 2.39 -4.27 24.34
N ARG A 260 1.46 -5.13 23.90
CA ARG A 260 0.26 -5.52 24.66
C ARG A 260 0.08 -7.04 24.66
N ILE A 261 -0.32 -7.60 25.80
CA ILE A 261 -0.80 -9.00 25.87
C ILE A 261 -2.29 -9.00 25.56
N THR A 262 -2.69 -9.82 24.60
CA THR A 262 -4.08 -10.08 24.22
C THR A 262 -4.42 -11.55 24.46
N ALA A 263 -5.69 -11.93 24.25
CA ALA A 263 -6.08 -13.33 24.30
C ALA A 263 -5.39 -14.19 23.20
N GLY A 264 -4.91 -13.56 22.13
CA GLY A 264 -4.24 -14.21 21.01
C GLY A 264 -2.72 -14.21 21.08
N GLY A 265 -2.11 -13.60 22.11
CA GLY A 265 -0.65 -13.53 22.26
C GLY A 265 -0.15 -12.11 22.51
N VAL A 266 0.96 -11.73 21.90
CA VAL A 266 1.51 -10.36 21.96
C VAL A 266 1.13 -9.61 20.69
N ASP A 267 0.53 -8.44 20.88
CA ASP A 267 0.02 -7.59 19.79
C ASP A 267 0.15 -6.10 20.17
N GLY A 268 -0.28 -5.21 19.30
CA GLY A 268 -0.21 -3.76 19.48
C GLY A 268 -0.95 -3.02 18.39
N ASP A 269 -0.82 -1.70 18.37
CA ASP A 269 -1.51 -0.88 17.39
C ASP A 269 -0.78 -0.92 16.04
N TYR A 270 -1.50 -0.73 14.92
CA TYR A 270 -0.90 -0.59 13.60
C TYR A 270 -0.10 0.71 13.51
N VAL A 271 1.07 0.67 12.88
CA VAL A 271 1.98 1.83 12.81
C VAL A 271 2.54 2.09 11.41
N GLN A 272 2.76 3.36 11.11
CA GLN A 272 3.49 3.80 9.95
C GLN A 272 4.97 3.86 10.30
N THR A 273 5.78 3.07 9.63
CA THR A 273 7.23 3.04 9.83
C THR A 273 7.94 3.14 8.48
N TRP A 274 9.26 3.02 8.50
CA TRP A 274 10.12 3.20 7.35
C TRP A 274 11.53 2.62 7.57
N ALA A 275 12.22 2.39 6.46
CA ALA A 275 13.61 1.94 6.41
C ALA A 275 14.41 2.76 5.39
N VAL A 276 15.72 2.88 5.61
CA VAL A 276 16.63 3.66 4.76
C VAL A 276 17.77 2.79 4.23
N SER A 277 18.00 2.83 2.93
CA SER A 277 19.20 2.30 2.27
C SER A 277 20.05 3.45 1.74
N ARG A 278 21.09 3.81 2.51
CA ARG A 278 22.04 4.88 2.14
C ARG A 278 22.92 4.54 0.96
N SER A 279 22.94 3.27 0.53
CA SER A 279 23.63 2.88 -0.69
C SER A 279 22.93 3.38 -1.96
N GLY A 280 21.66 3.78 -1.85
CA GLY A 280 20.83 4.17 -2.99
C GLY A 280 20.37 2.98 -3.84
N ARG A 281 20.57 1.73 -3.37
CA ARG A 281 20.29 0.48 -4.07
C ARG A 281 19.30 -0.41 -3.32
N LEU A 282 18.56 -1.23 -4.07
CA LEU A 282 17.54 -2.16 -3.56
C LEU A 282 18.14 -3.24 -2.67
N GLU A 283 19.37 -3.69 -2.94
CA GLU A 283 20.07 -4.70 -2.15
C GLU A 283 20.47 -4.19 -0.75
N GLY A 284 20.25 -2.91 -0.45
CA GLY A 284 20.55 -2.34 0.85
C GLY A 284 22.04 -2.01 1.04
N PRO A 285 22.56 -2.09 2.28
CA PRO A 285 21.85 -2.54 3.49
C PRO A 285 20.68 -1.61 3.86
N TRP A 286 19.63 -2.18 4.44
CA TRP A 286 18.45 -1.46 4.91
C TRP A 286 18.53 -1.25 6.42
N GLU A 287 18.41 -0.01 6.85
CA GLU A 287 18.36 0.34 8.26
C GLU A 287 16.95 0.75 8.66
N GLN A 288 16.39 0.04 9.63
CA GLN A 288 15.06 0.32 10.16
C GLN A 288 15.05 1.58 11.02
N ARG A 289 13.98 2.35 10.94
CA ARG A 289 13.77 3.57 11.74
C ARG A 289 12.61 3.40 12.71
N GLU A 290 12.52 4.32 13.67
CA GLU A 290 11.37 4.40 14.57
C GLU A 290 10.09 4.76 13.80
N PRO A 291 8.92 4.27 14.26
CA PRO A 291 7.63 4.63 13.66
C PRO A 291 7.43 6.14 13.53
N LEU A 292 7.00 6.57 12.34
CA LEU A 292 6.66 7.96 12.00
C LEU A 292 5.35 8.38 12.64
N VAL A 293 4.34 7.51 12.55
CA VAL A 293 2.99 7.76 13.07
C VAL A 293 2.53 6.52 13.83
N ARG A 294 2.01 6.75 15.04
CA ARG A 294 1.42 5.74 15.92
C ARG A 294 -0.06 6.02 16.15
N GLY A 295 -0.72 5.15 16.92
CA GLY A 295 -2.13 5.27 17.25
C GLY A 295 -3.01 4.67 16.17
N ASP A 296 -2.75 3.40 15.85
CA ASP A 296 -3.49 2.59 14.87
C ASP A 296 -3.54 3.27 13.49
N SER A 297 -2.37 3.67 13.00
CA SER A 297 -2.18 4.47 11.78
C SER A 297 -1.16 3.78 10.88
N GLY A 298 -1.47 3.53 9.61
CA GLY A 298 -0.50 2.92 8.71
C GLY A 298 -0.95 2.89 7.27
N HIS A 299 -0.22 2.13 6.46
CA HIS A 299 -0.36 2.08 5.02
C HIS A 299 -0.34 3.50 4.41
N GLY A 300 0.71 4.24 4.74
CA GLY A 300 0.87 5.63 4.39
C GLY A 300 1.74 5.85 3.17
N MET A 301 1.30 6.73 2.28
CA MET A 301 1.91 7.04 1.00
C MET A 301 2.30 8.51 0.93
N LEU A 302 3.53 8.78 0.51
CA LEU A 302 3.99 10.13 0.23
C LEU A 302 3.44 10.63 -1.11
N PHE A 303 3.09 11.91 -1.13
CA PHE A 303 2.81 12.66 -2.34
C PHE A 303 3.27 14.10 -2.17
N THR A 304 3.34 14.86 -3.26
CA THR A 304 3.71 16.29 -3.22
C THR A 304 2.52 17.13 -3.67
N THR A 305 2.23 18.22 -2.95
CA THR A 305 1.16 19.15 -3.31
C THR A 305 1.51 19.98 -4.55
N PHE A 306 0.53 20.69 -5.11
CA PHE A 306 0.77 21.65 -6.19
C PHE A 306 1.73 22.77 -5.77
N GLU A 307 1.79 23.09 -4.47
CA GLU A 307 2.68 24.08 -3.87
C GLU A 307 4.09 23.53 -3.58
N GLY A 308 4.34 22.24 -3.79
CA GLY A 308 5.62 21.60 -3.53
C GLY A 308 5.82 21.12 -2.09
N GLU A 309 4.76 21.05 -1.29
CA GLU A 309 4.82 20.52 0.07
C GLU A 309 4.82 18.99 0.03
N LEU A 310 5.74 18.35 0.78
CA LEU A 310 5.72 16.90 0.95
C LEU A 310 4.64 16.52 1.97
N MET A 311 3.78 15.60 1.56
CA MET A 311 2.65 15.15 2.36
C MET A 311 2.68 13.63 2.50
N LEU A 312 2.15 13.12 3.60
CA LEU A 312 1.83 11.72 3.83
C LEU A 312 0.33 11.60 4.00
N VAL A 313 -0.31 10.76 3.19
CA VAL A 313 -1.69 10.29 3.43
C VAL A 313 -1.61 8.89 4.00
N LEU A 314 -2.41 8.59 5.03
CA LEU A 314 -2.51 7.24 5.61
C LEU A 314 -3.93 7.01 6.12
N HIS A 315 -4.23 5.79 6.57
CA HIS A 315 -5.52 5.50 7.18
C HIS A 315 -5.42 5.36 8.71
N ARG A 316 -6.44 5.85 9.43
CA ARG A 316 -6.63 5.66 10.89
C ARG A 316 -8.11 5.71 11.25
N PRO A 317 -8.59 4.90 12.22
CA PRO A 317 -7.97 3.66 12.73
C PRO A 317 -8.03 2.55 11.66
N PHE A 318 -7.52 1.35 11.94
CA PHE A 318 -7.60 0.22 11.00
C PHE A 318 -9.06 -0.18 10.70
N THR A 319 -9.91 -0.27 11.74
CA THR A 319 -11.34 -0.58 11.57
C THR A 319 -12.18 0.68 11.44
N GLY A 320 -12.95 0.82 10.36
CA GLY A 320 -13.70 2.04 10.09
C GLY A 320 -12.80 3.20 9.63
N ALA A 321 -11.75 2.84 8.90
CA ALA A 321 -10.66 3.70 8.50
C ALA A 321 -11.09 5.00 7.79
N ARG A 322 -10.38 6.09 8.11
CA ARG A 322 -10.48 7.41 7.49
C ARG A 322 -9.09 7.89 7.09
N GLY A 323 -9.05 8.72 6.05
CA GLY A 323 -7.80 9.34 5.59
C GLY A 323 -7.32 10.39 6.58
N LYS A 324 -6.03 10.36 6.90
CA LYS A 324 -5.32 11.37 7.67
C LYS A 324 -4.17 11.93 6.86
N LEU A 325 -3.92 13.23 7.01
CA LEU A 325 -2.92 13.95 6.25
C LEU A 325 -1.87 14.50 7.19
N TYR A 326 -0.60 14.29 6.86
CA TYR A 326 0.53 14.80 7.60
C TYR A 326 1.44 15.59 6.66
N GLU A 327 1.83 16.77 7.10
CA GLU A 327 2.91 17.53 6.46
C GLU A 327 4.23 16.86 6.84
N MET A 328 5.06 16.59 5.85
CA MET A 328 6.31 15.86 5.98
C MET A 328 7.49 16.74 5.54
N ALA A 329 8.68 16.39 6.00
CA ALA A 329 9.90 17.04 5.55
C ALA A 329 11.06 16.04 5.49
N TRP A 330 11.96 16.29 4.54
CA TRP A 330 13.27 15.67 4.50
C TRP A 330 14.25 16.43 5.41
N ASP A 331 15.09 15.69 6.13
CA ASP A 331 16.30 16.15 6.80
C ASP A 331 17.48 15.30 6.31
N GLY A 332 18.08 15.71 5.20
CA GLY A 332 19.01 14.87 4.43
C GLY A 332 18.29 13.63 3.87
N ASP A 333 18.75 12.45 4.29
CA ASP A 333 18.14 11.16 3.94
C ASP A 333 17.09 10.70 4.96
N GLU A 334 16.81 11.52 5.98
CA GLU A 334 15.84 11.19 7.01
C GLU A 334 14.49 11.85 6.74
N LEU A 335 13.40 11.14 7.05
CA LEU A 335 12.03 11.60 6.92
C LEU A 335 11.46 11.95 8.31
N ARG A 336 10.77 13.08 8.43
CA ARG A 336 10.10 13.49 9.66
C ARG A 336 8.69 13.99 9.41
N VAL A 337 7.81 13.74 10.37
CA VAL A 337 6.50 14.38 10.46
C VAL A 337 6.70 15.82 10.96
N VAL A 338 6.20 16.81 10.22
CA VAL A 338 6.18 18.21 10.65
C VAL A 338 4.98 18.44 11.57
N ARG A 339 3.78 18.07 11.09
CA ARG A 339 2.51 18.15 11.83
C ARG A 339 1.42 17.35 11.12
N GLN A 340 0.38 16.97 11.85
CA GLN A 340 -0.88 16.56 11.22
C GLN A 340 -1.60 17.78 10.62
N ARG A 341 -2.21 17.62 9.46
CA ARG A 341 -3.06 18.62 8.79
C ARG A 341 -4.51 18.45 9.21
N THR A 342 -4.80 18.70 10.48
CA THR A 342 -6.18 18.69 11.01
C THR A 342 -7.08 19.72 10.34
N ASP A 343 -6.49 20.77 9.77
CA ASP A 343 -7.17 21.72 8.89
C ASP A 343 -7.72 21.10 7.59
N LEU A 344 -7.19 19.96 7.15
CA LEU A 344 -7.60 19.23 5.95
C LEU A 344 -8.39 17.94 6.28
N ASP A 345 -7.97 17.19 7.30
CA ASP A 345 -8.51 15.86 7.60
C ASP A 345 -9.61 15.83 8.67
N GLY A 346 -9.85 16.96 9.34
CA GLY A 346 -10.98 17.17 10.25
C GLY A 346 -10.87 16.50 11.63
N ASP A 347 -9.69 16.05 12.04
CA ASP A 347 -9.43 15.58 13.42
C ASP A 347 -9.36 16.70 14.47
#